data_AF-B0RMG7-F1
#
_entry.id   AF-B0RMG7-F1
#
_cell.length_a   1.000
_cell.length_b   1.000
_cell.length_c   1.000
_cell.angle_alpha   90.00
_cell.angle_beta   90.00
_cell.angle_gamma   90.00
#
_symmetry.space_group_name_H-M   'P 1'
#
loop_
_entity.id
_entity.type
_entity.pdbx_description
1 polymer ?
#
loop_
_entity_poly.entity_id
_entity_poly.type
_entity_poly.pdbx_seq_one_letter_code
_entity_poly.pdbx_strand_id
1 'polypeptide(L)' 'MNLTLSLVFASAESTASATVATPSCACCRSALVQRRNRRTGENFLGCSQFPKCRGTA' A
#
# COMPACT_ATOMS: atom_id res chain seq x y z
N MET A 1 -50.98 -20.13 -7.90
CA MET A 1 -49.97 -20.78 -8.75
C MET A 1 -48.80 -19.83 -8.92
N ASN A 2 -47.61 -20.35 -8.61
CA ASN A 2 -46.28 -19.92 -9.04
C ASN A 2 -45.88 -18.47 -8.83
N LEU A 3 -45.04 -18.23 -7.81
CA LEU A 3 -43.87 -17.38 -8.01
C LEU A 3 -42.64 -18.08 -7.44
N THR A 4 -41.91 -18.76 -8.33
CA THR A 4 -40.52 -19.16 -8.14
C THR A 4 -39.68 -17.91 -7.97
N LEU A 5 -39.27 -17.60 -6.72
CA LEU A 5 -38.28 -16.56 -6.48
C LEU A 5 -36.96 -17.19 -6.07
N SER A 6 -36.18 -17.43 -7.13
CA SER A 6 -34.73 -17.31 -7.24
C SER A 6 -33.90 -17.71 -6.02
N LEU A 7 -33.21 -18.84 -6.21
CA LEU A 7 -31.98 -19.22 -5.53
C LEU A 7 -31.20 -18.02 -5.02
N VAL A 8 -30.99 -18.00 -3.70
CA VAL A 8 -30.01 -17.16 -3.02
C VAL A 8 -28.63 -17.55 -3.55
N PHE A 9 -28.18 -16.86 -4.60
CA PHE A 9 -26.79 -16.87 -5.01
C PHE A 9 -25.99 -16.16 -3.92
N ALA A 10 -25.57 -16.92 -2.91
CA ALA A 10 -24.57 -16.53 -1.92
C ALA A 10 -23.16 -16.50 -2.55
N SER A 11 -23.00 -15.73 -3.63
CA SER A 11 -21.72 -15.51 -4.32
C SER A 11 -21.42 -14.03 -4.37
N ALA A 12 -20.65 -13.56 -3.38
CA ALA A 12 -19.64 -12.53 -3.59
C ALA A 12 -18.58 -12.70 -2.50
N GLU A 13 -17.75 -13.70 -2.75
CA GLU A 13 -16.39 -13.86 -2.29
C GLU A 13 -15.63 -12.53 -2.16
N SER A 14 -14.70 -12.52 -1.20
CA SER A 14 -13.43 -11.81 -1.30
C SER A 14 -13.50 -10.28 -1.22
N THR A 15 -13.57 -9.81 0.02
CA THR A 15 -12.70 -8.69 0.41
C THR A 15 -11.26 -9.22 0.44
N ALA A 16 -10.69 -9.49 -0.73
CA ALA A 16 -9.26 -9.45 -0.93
C ALA A 16 -8.86 -7.99 -0.68
N SER A 17 -8.69 -7.67 0.60
CA SER A 17 -7.97 -6.50 1.08
C SER A 17 -6.58 -6.64 0.51
N ALA A 18 -6.41 -6.17 -0.73
CA ALA A 18 -5.14 -5.75 -1.25
C ALA A 18 -4.66 -4.70 -0.26
N THR A 19 -4.00 -5.15 0.80
CA THR A 19 -3.06 -4.34 1.54
C THR A 19 -2.04 -3.97 0.49
N VAL A 20 -2.30 -2.87 -0.21
CA VAL A 20 -1.30 -2.13 -0.95
C VAL A 20 -0.28 -1.82 0.13
N ALA A 21 0.71 -2.69 0.27
CA ALA A 21 1.72 -2.60 1.31
C ALA A 21 2.53 -1.36 0.95
N THR A 22 2.07 -0.20 1.40
CA THR A 22 2.80 1.04 1.27
C THR A 22 4.17 0.78 1.87
N PRO A 23 5.25 1.00 1.11
CA PRO A 23 6.58 0.65 1.58
C PRO A 23 6.84 1.45 2.86
N SER A 24 6.98 0.73 3.96
CA SER A 24 7.29 1.30 5.27
C SER A 24 8.79 1.19 5.52
N CYS A 25 9.34 2.16 6.23
CA CYS A 25 10.77 2.20 6.51
C CYS A 25 11.15 1.04 7.44
N ALA A 26 12.07 0.16 7.03
CA ALA A 26 12.52 -0.97 7.86
C ALA A 26 13.16 -0.53 9.20
N CYS A 27 13.70 0.70 9.27
CA CYS A 27 14.37 1.20 10.47
C CYS A 27 13.40 1.74 11.54
N CYS A 28 12.30 2.38 11.12
CA CYS A 28 11.42 3.13 12.04
C CYS A 28 9.91 2.97 11.76
N ARG A 29 9.55 2.16 10.76
CA ARG A 29 8.17 1.85 10.31
C ARG A 29 7.34 3.05 9.84
N SER A 30 7.93 4.24 9.78
CA SER A 30 7.31 5.42 9.17
C SER A 30 7.16 5.25 7.66
N ALA A 31 6.29 6.05 7.05
CA ALA A 31 6.09 6.04 5.60
C ALA A 31 7.39 6.37 4.84
N LEU A 32 7.63 5.67 3.73
CA LEU A 32 8.59 6.08 2.71
C LEU A 32 7.92 7.01 1.71
N VAL A 33 8.62 8.07 1.31
CA VAL A 33 8.15 9.07 0.35
C VAL A 33 9.13 9.16 -0.82
N GLN A 34 8.61 9.41 -2.01
CA GLN A 34 9.45 9.64 -3.19
C GLN A 34 10.27 10.92 -3.00
N ARG A 35 11.58 10.80 -3.23
CA ARG A 35 12.54 11.90 -3.17
C ARG A 35 13.45 11.83 -4.38
N ARG A 36 14.09 12.96 -4.70
CA ARG A 36 15.04 13.07 -5.79
C ARG A 36 16.45 13.20 -5.24
N ASN A 37 17.37 12.37 -5.71
CA ASN A 37 18.78 12.48 -5.40
C ASN A 37 19.32 13.77 -6.04
N ARG A 38 19.89 14.67 -5.25
CA ARG A 38 20.39 15.97 -5.74
C ARG A 38 21.61 15.85 -6.65
N ARG A 39 22.39 14.77 -6.52
CA ARG A 39 23.62 14.54 -7.29
C ARG A 39 23.35 13.80 -8.59
N THR A 40 22.54 12.74 -8.56
CA THR A 40 22.26 11.91 -9.75
C THR A 40 20.97 12.31 -10.45
N GLY A 41 20.05 13.01 -9.77
CA GLY A 41 18.74 13.37 -10.30
C GLY A 41 17.71 12.24 -10.27
N GLU A 42 18.08 11.06 -9.79
CA GLU A 42 17.22 9.87 -9.75
C GLU A 42 16.18 9.94 -8.64
N ASN A 43 15.04 9.28 -8.84
CA ASN A 43 14.03 9.12 -7.82
C ASN A 43 14.34 7.92 -6.93
N PHE A 44 14.10 8.05 -5.62
CA PHE A 44 14.24 6.97 -4.65
C PHE A 44 13.19 7.11 -3.54
N LEU A 45 12.92 6.03 -2.80
CA LEU A 45 12.05 6.08 -1.64
C LEU A 45 12.87 6.36 -0.38
N GLY A 46 12.59 7.46 0.30
CA GLY A 46 13.27 7.86 1.53
C GLY A 46 12.32 8.02 2.71
N CYS A 47 12.82 7.80 3.93
CA CYS A 47 12.01 7.95 5.13
C CYS A 47 11.45 9.37 5.29
N SER A 48 10.15 9.46 5.57
CA SER A 48 9.45 10.70 5.91
C SER A 48 10.06 11.44 7.11
N GLN A 49 10.69 10.71 8.03
CA GLN A 49 11.31 11.25 9.25
C GLN A 49 12.76 11.76 9.06
N PHE A 50 13.27 11.85 7.83
CA PHE A 50 14.57 12.47 7.59
C PHE A 50 14.60 13.92 8.12
N PRO A 51 15.68 14.38 8.80
CA PRO A 51 17.00 13.73 8.94
C PRO A 51 17.14 12.77 10.12
N LYS A 52 16.10 12.59 10.96
CA LYS A 52 16.13 11.72 12.14
C LYS A 52 16.25 10.24 11.78
N CYS A 53 15.68 9.83 10.64
CA CYS A 53 15.85 8.50 10.08
C CYS A 53 16.28 8.60 8.60
N ARG A 54 17.30 7.82 8.22
CA ARG A 54 17.90 7.84 6.87
C ARG A 54 17.61 6.57 6.06
N GLY A 55 16.64 5.76 6.48
CA GLY A 55 16.25 4.55 5.75
C GLY A 55 15.72 4.87 4.35
N THR A 56 16.06 4.00 3.39
CA THR A 56 15.66 4.08 1.98
C THR A 56 15.18 2.72 1.49
N ALA A 57 14.44 2.70 0.38
CA ALA A 57 14.06 1.51 -0.37
C ALA A 57 14.29 1.73 -1.87
#